data_AF-A0A7U9MWP1-F1
#
_entry.id   AF-A0A7U9MWP1-F1
#
_cell.length_a   1.000
_cell.length_b   1.000
_cell.length_c   1.000
_cell.angle_alpha   90.00
_cell.angle_beta   90.00
_cell.angle_gamma   90.00
#
_symmetry.space_group_name_H-M   'P 1'
#
loop_
_entity.id
_entity.type
_entity.pdbx_description
1 polymer ?
#
loop_
_entity_poly.entity_id
_entity_poly.type
_entity_poly.pdbx_seq_one_letter_code
_entity_poly.pdbx_strand_id
1 'polypeptide(L)'
;MAMEITSNYSNYAANYADIVKKQDSKAAAEVKTSKSTNSKDKVEAYYEQLCKKFPQINFNTNGGVLPSNSSRVTVNLSYDCLKKMANDPEFAKEIEWNLSGEVAANSMVYGWAQRDGVVLGGRTVTYDANGNRQSSCGGMRTANTGNGNNNTDKIQKKYKEEEERLLKARKKREEKEKIAEKQAEKKAEEEKAAERRAERKEHMEKLMEGTYKVSAIGTDMKSVTQNIVEVVSGTSSSTGGSFDIKA
;
A
#
# COMPACT_ATOMS: atom_id res chain seq x y z
N MET A 1 42.87 21.08 -41.83
CA MET A 1 43.24 20.04 -40.83
C MET A 1 41.96 19.30 -40.49
N ALA A 2 41.81 18.08 -41.00
CA ALA A 2 40.67 17.22 -40.71
C ALA A 2 40.96 16.45 -39.42
N MET A 3 40.08 16.54 -38.42
CA MET A 3 40.15 15.70 -37.23
C MET A 3 39.53 14.35 -37.57
N GLU A 4 40.36 13.30 -37.59
CA GLU A 4 39.88 11.92 -37.59
C GLU A 4 39.27 11.61 -36.22
N ILE A 5 37.97 11.32 -36.20
CA ILE A 5 37.30 10.73 -35.04
C ILE A 5 37.61 9.25 -35.08
N THR A 6 38.59 8.81 -34.30
CA THR A 6 38.88 7.40 -34.07
C THR A 6 37.70 6.76 -33.35
N SER A 7 36.78 6.17 -34.11
CA SER A 7 35.67 5.37 -33.60
C SER A 7 36.23 4.11 -32.93
N ASN A 8 36.25 4.09 -31.60
CA ASN A 8 36.62 2.91 -30.82
C ASN A 8 35.39 1.99 -30.64
N TYR A 9 34.76 1.61 -31.76
CA TYR A 9 33.53 0.82 -31.82
C TYR A 9 33.82 -0.66 -32.17
N SER A 10 34.87 -1.24 -31.57
CA SER A 10 35.35 -2.58 -31.94
C SER A 10 35.45 -3.58 -30.78
N ASN A 11 34.99 -3.24 -29.57
CA ASN A 11 35.18 -4.11 -28.39
C ASN A 11 33.93 -4.87 -27.91
N TYR A 12 32.86 -4.92 -28.71
CA TYR A 12 31.59 -5.57 -28.32
C TYR A 12 31.40 -7.01 -28.82
N ALA A 13 32.33 -7.55 -29.62
CA ALA A 13 32.18 -8.89 -30.22
C ALA A 13 33.21 -9.94 -29.75
N ALA A 14 34.21 -9.56 -28.95
CA ALA A 14 35.35 -10.44 -28.66
C ALA A 14 35.21 -11.34 -27.42
N ASN A 15 34.20 -11.16 -26.56
CA ASN A 15 34.10 -11.92 -25.30
C ASN A 15 33.15 -13.15 -25.32
N TYR A 16 32.60 -13.52 -26.47
CA TYR A 16 31.76 -14.73 -26.59
C TYR A 16 32.43 -15.92 -27.31
N ALA A 17 33.61 -15.71 -27.91
CA ALA A 17 34.30 -16.77 -28.67
C ALA A 17 35.31 -17.58 -27.85
N ASP A 18 35.72 -17.11 -26.66
CA ASP A 18 36.80 -17.74 -25.88
C ASP A 18 36.35 -18.84 -24.90
N ILE A 19 35.04 -19.08 -24.75
CA ILE A 19 34.52 -20.15 -23.87
C ILE A 19 34.38 -21.50 -24.62
N VAL A 20 34.47 -21.52 -25.96
CA VAL A 20 34.19 -22.73 -26.76
C VAL A 20 35.45 -23.54 -27.13
N LYS A 21 36.66 -23.13 -26.74
CA LYS A 21 37.89 -23.91 -26.99
C LYS A 21 38.70 -24.19 -25.73
N LYS A 22 38.16 -25.03 -24.86
CA LYS A 22 38.96 -25.93 -23.99
C LYS A 22 38.08 -27.04 -23.42
N GLN A 23 37.66 -27.94 -24.30
CA GLN A 23 37.10 -29.22 -23.88
C GLN A 23 37.94 -30.30 -24.55
N ASP A 24 38.93 -30.81 -23.81
CA ASP A 24 39.51 -32.14 -24.00
C ASP A 24 40.58 -32.41 -22.91
N SER A 25 40.15 -32.89 -21.75
CA SER A 25 40.91 -33.87 -20.96
C SER A 25 39.98 -34.63 -20.02
N LYS A 26 39.77 -35.91 -20.33
CA LYS A 26 39.10 -36.91 -19.50
C LYS A 26 39.97 -37.22 -18.28
N ALA A 27 39.45 -37.05 -17.06
CA ALA A 27 39.84 -37.85 -15.89
C ALA A 27 38.76 -37.76 -14.81
N ALA A 28 38.20 -38.92 -14.46
CA ALA A 28 37.25 -39.09 -13.38
C ALA A 28 37.94 -38.89 -12.01
N ALA A 29 37.35 -38.07 -11.14
CA ALA A 29 37.61 -38.11 -9.71
C ALA A 29 36.46 -37.42 -8.95
N GLU A 30 35.71 -38.24 -8.22
CA GLU A 30 35.03 -38.01 -6.94
C GLU A 30 34.25 -36.69 -6.72
N VAL A 31 32.99 -36.89 -6.33
CA VAL A 31 32.15 -35.93 -5.61
C VAL A 31 32.89 -35.44 -4.36
N LYS A 32 33.64 -34.35 -4.51
CA LYS A 32 34.07 -33.50 -3.41
C LYS A 32 33.11 -32.34 -3.34
N THR A 33 32.28 -32.35 -2.31
CA THR A 33 31.60 -31.19 -1.76
C THR A 33 32.66 -30.11 -1.51
N SER A 34 32.95 -29.28 -2.51
CA SER A 34 33.85 -28.15 -2.38
C SER A 34 33.11 -27.10 -1.57
N LYS A 35 33.36 -27.11 -0.27
CA LYS A 35 33.14 -25.94 0.60
C LYS A 35 33.89 -24.78 -0.07
N SER A 36 33.15 -23.92 -0.78
CA SER A 36 33.66 -22.73 -1.45
C SER A 36 34.31 -21.82 -0.40
N THR A 37 35.62 -21.95 -0.23
CA THR A 37 36.42 -21.16 0.70
C THR A 37 36.83 -19.80 0.11
N ASN A 38 36.55 -19.54 -1.17
CA ASN A 38 36.81 -18.25 -1.80
C ASN A 38 35.53 -17.40 -1.87
N SER A 39 35.66 -16.13 -1.45
CA SER A 39 34.55 -15.17 -1.43
C SER A 39 34.06 -14.80 -2.83
N LYS A 40 34.89 -14.92 -3.87
CA LYS A 40 34.53 -14.63 -5.27
C LYS A 40 33.55 -15.66 -5.84
N ASP A 41 33.86 -16.95 -5.66
CA ASP A 41 33.04 -18.06 -6.17
C ASP A 41 31.64 -18.05 -5.53
N LYS A 42 31.56 -17.66 -4.26
CA LYS A 42 30.29 -17.49 -3.54
C LYS A 42 29.41 -16.39 -4.11
N VAL A 43 30.00 -15.27 -4.51
CA VAL A 43 29.28 -14.10 -5.09
C VAL A 43 28.75 -14.44 -6.48
N GLU A 44 29.54 -15.13 -7.29
CA GLU A 44 29.14 -15.57 -8.63
C GLU A 44 28.02 -16.61 -8.58
N ALA A 45 28.14 -17.62 -7.70
CA ALA A 45 27.07 -18.59 -7.46
C ALA A 45 25.75 -17.92 -7.01
N TYR A 46 25.85 -16.90 -6.14
CA TYR A 46 24.68 -16.14 -5.69
C TYR A 46 24.06 -15.32 -6.83
N TYR A 47 24.88 -14.69 -7.68
CA TYR A 47 24.40 -13.97 -8.86
C TYR A 47 23.60 -14.88 -9.81
N GLU A 48 24.10 -16.09 -10.09
CA GLU A 48 23.37 -17.04 -10.91
C GLU A 48 22.03 -17.46 -10.30
N GLN A 49 21.98 -17.67 -8.98
CA GLN A 49 20.74 -17.97 -8.27
C GLN A 49 19.74 -16.82 -8.39
N LEU A 50 20.20 -15.58 -8.26
CA LEU A 50 19.38 -14.39 -8.39
C LEU A 50 18.78 -14.26 -9.80
N CYS A 51 19.60 -14.45 -10.84
CA CYS A 51 19.16 -14.45 -12.23
C CYS A 51 18.11 -15.54 -12.51
N LYS A 52 18.29 -16.74 -11.94
CA LYS A 52 17.30 -17.84 -12.06
C LYS A 52 16.01 -17.54 -11.31
N LYS A 53 16.09 -16.90 -10.14
CA LYS A 53 14.94 -16.53 -9.31
C LYS A 53 14.09 -15.44 -9.95
N PHE A 54 14.72 -14.50 -10.64
CA PHE A 54 14.04 -13.38 -11.29
C PHE A 54 14.33 -13.32 -12.81
N PRO A 55 13.81 -14.27 -13.61
CA PRO A 55 14.14 -14.37 -15.04
C PRO A 55 13.59 -13.22 -15.89
N GLN A 56 12.67 -12.41 -15.33
CA GLN A 56 12.11 -11.22 -15.97
C GLN A 56 12.93 -9.95 -15.67
N ILE A 57 13.95 -10.06 -14.82
CA ILE A 57 14.89 -8.99 -14.49
C ILE A 57 16.18 -9.22 -15.27
N ASN A 58 16.64 -8.17 -15.95
CA ASN A 58 17.98 -8.14 -16.54
C ASN A 58 18.94 -7.49 -15.54
N PHE A 59 19.73 -8.31 -14.86
CA PHE A 59 20.74 -7.81 -13.92
C PHE A 59 22.00 -7.35 -14.66
N ASN A 60 22.53 -6.21 -14.21
CA ASN A 60 23.76 -5.62 -14.72
C ASN A 60 24.62 -5.16 -13.54
N THR A 61 25.89 -5.52 -13.53
CA THR A 61 26.84 -5.11 -12.48
C THR A 61 27.73 -3.94 -12.91
N ASN A 62 27.74 -3.59 -14.19
CA ASN A 62 28.62 -2.57 -14.77
C ASN A 62 27.97 -1.16 -14.81
N GLY A 63 26.71 -1.03 -14.38
CA GLY A 63 25.96 0.22 -14.39
C GLY A 63 25.53 0.68 -15.80
N GLY A 64 24.89 1.85 -15.87
CA GLY A 64 24.41 2.46 -17.12
C GLY A 64 22.91 2.28 -17.38
N VAL A 65 22.37 3.07 -18.31
CA VAL A 65 20.95 2.99 -18.72
C VAL A 65 20.86 2.05 -19.91
N LEU A 66 20.34 0.84 -19.69
CA LEU A 66 20.08 -0.09 -20.79
C LEU A 66 18.67 0.12 -21.35
N PRO A 67 18.48 -0.07 -22.66
CA PRO A 67 17.15 -0.09 -23.25
C PRO A 67 16.33 -1.20 -22.57
N SER A 68 15.18 -0.81 -22.02
CA SER A 68 14.24 -1.69 -21.33
C SER A 68 12.89 -1.58 -22.02
N ASN A 69 12.02 -2.57 -21.84
CA ASN A 69 10.64 -2.52 -22.33
C ASN A 69 9.66 -2.82 -21.19
N SER A 70 8.36 -2.77 -21.45
CA SER A 70 7.34 -2.99 -20.41
C SER A 70 7.38 -4.39 -19.79
N SER A 71 7.90 -5.39 -20.53
CA SER A 71 7.91 -6.80 -20.11
C SER A 71 9.13 -7.22 -19.31
N ARG A 72 10.24 -6.47 -19.40
CA ARG A 72 11.49 -6.77 -18.69
C ARG A 72 12.06 -5.51 -18.09
N VAL A 73 12.53 -5.63 -16.84
CA VAL A 73 13.13 -4.52 -16.10
C VAL A 73 14.63 -4.70 -16.05
N THR A 74 15.38 -3.62 -16.28
CA THR A 74 16.83 -3.60 -16.05
C THR A 74 17.11 -3.19 -14.61
N VAL A 75 17.89 -4.02 -13.91
CA VAL A 75 18.39 -3.73 -12.56
C VAL A 75 19.90 -3.65 -12.58
N ASN A 76 20.44 -2.49 -12.26
CA ASN A 76 21.85 -2.29 -11.98
C ASN A 76 22.11 -2.61 -10.51
N LEU A 77 22.75 -3.75 -10.24
CA LEU A 77 23.14 -4.15 -8.90
C LEU A 77 24.64 -3.95 -8.75
N SER A 78 25.05 -3.00 -7.91
CA SER A 78 26.49 -2.80 -7.67
C SER A 78 27.14 -4.09 -7.15
N TYR A 79 28.39 -4.33 -7.54
CA TYR A 79 29.13 -5.51 -7.14
C TYR A 79 29.24 -5.64 -5.60
N ASP A 80 29.42 -4.52 -4.89
CA ASP A 80 29.47 -4.52 -3.43
C ASP A 80 28.13 -4.90 -2.79
N CYS A 81 27.00 -4.50 -3.38
CA CYS A 81 25.68 -4.92 -2.93
C CYS A 81 25.50 -6.42 -3.10
N LEU A 82 25.81 -6.95 -4.29
CA LEU A 82 25.78 -8.38 -4.56
C LEU A 82 26.69 -9.17 -3.60
N LYS A 83 27.88 -8.62 -3.31
CA LYS A 83 28.82 -9.21 -2.34
C LYS A 83 28.24 -9.24 -0.93
N LYS A 84 27.53 -8.20 -0.49
CA LYS A 84 26.82 -8.19 0.80
C LYS A 84 25.68 -9.22 0.81
N MET A 85 24.84 -9.26 -0.22
CA MET A 85 23.76 -10.24 -0.33
C MET A 85 24.28 -11.69 -0.26
N ALA A 86 25.40 -11.99 -0.93
CA ALA A 86 26.01 -13.31 -0.87
C ALA A 86 26.52 -13.69 0.55
N ASN A 87 26.82 -12.71 1.41
CA ASN A 87 27.42 -12.95 2.73
C ASN A 87 26.47 -12.74 3.90
N ASP A 88 25.42 -11.94 3.72
CA ASP A 88 24.42 -11.58 4.72
C ASP A 88 23.02 -11.99 4.22
N PRO A 89 22.47 -13.10 4.74
CA PRO A 89 21.15 -13.59 4.35
C PRO A 89 19.99 -12.66 4.72
N GLU A 90 20.12 -11.82 5.75
CA GLU A 90 19.05 -10.88 6.14
C GLU A 90 19.00 -9.71 5.16
N PHE A 91 20.18 -9.14 4.85
CA PHE A 91 20.31 -8.14 3.80
C PHE A 91 19.83 -8.67 2.45
N ALA A 92 20.20 -9.91 2.09
CA ALA A 92 19.72 -10.57 0.88
C ALA A 92 18.19 -10.64 0.80
N LYS A 93 17.52 -11.06 1.88
CA LYS A 93 16.05 -11.17 1.93
C LYS A 93 15.37 -9.83 1.66
N GLU A 94 15.89 -8.75 2.23
CA GLU A 94 15.34 -7.41 2.04
C GLU A 94 15.43 -6.97 0.57
N ILE A 95 16.62 -7.12 -0.04
CA ILE A 95 16.81 -6.73 -1.44
C ILE A 95 16.01 -7.62 -2.38
N GLU A 96 15.97 -8.93 -2.15
CA GLU A 96 15.16 -9.85 -2.94
C GLU A 96 13.66 -9.58 -2.83
N TRP A 97 13.17 -9.19 -1.65
CA TRP A 97 11.78 -8.76 -1.48
C TRP A 97 11.48 -7.54 -2.36
N ASN A 98 12.37 -6.54 -2.35
CA ASN A 98 12.22 -5.36 -3.21
C ASN A 98 12.26 -5.72 -4.70
N LEU A 99 13.19 -6.61 -5.11
CA LEU A 99 13.31 -7.10 -6.49
C LEU A 99 12.03 -7.80 -6.98
N SER A 100 11.33 -8.51 -6.10
CA SER A 100 10.08 -9.20 -6.46
C SER A 100 8.97 -8.25 -6.95
N GLY A 101 8.98 -7.00 -6.50
CA GLY A 101 8.04 -5.96 -6.93
C GLY A 101 8.43 -5.25 -8.22
N GLU A 102 9.64 -5.42 -8.74
CA GLU A 102 10.16 -4.56 -9.82
C GLU A 102 9.45 -4.76 -11.16
N VAL A 103 9.05 -5.99 -11.46
CA VAL A 103 8.36 -6.31 -12.71
C VAL A 103 6.99 -5.64 -12.74
N ALA A 104 6.25 -5.73 -11.63
CA ALA A 104 4.95 -5.07 -11.48
C ALA A 104 5.09 -3.54 -11.54
N ALA A 105 6.07 -2.98 -10.81
CA ALA A 105 6.36 -1.55 -10.84
C ALA A 105 6.75 -1.06 -12.24
N ASN A 106 7.54 -1.84 -13.00
CA ASN A 106 7.89 -1.54 -14.37
C ASN A 106 6.64 -1.46 -15.27
N SER A 107 5.77 -2.47 -15.19
CA SER A 107 4.52 -2.49 -15.95
C SER A 107 3.64 -1.28 -15.63
N MET A 108 3.50 -0.92 -14.35
CA MET A 108 2.74 0.26 -13.92
C MET A 108 3.31 1.56 -14.47
N VAL A 109 4.64 1.75 -14.40
CA VAL A 109 5.30 2.96 -14.93
C VAL A 109 5.11 3.11 -16.44
N TYR A 110 5.24 2.02 -17.20
CA TYR A 110 4.95 2.05 -18.65
C TYR A 110 3.47 2.33 -18.93
N GLY A 111 2.56 1.75 -18.14
CA GLY A 111 1.12 2.02 -18.24
C GLY A 111 0.77 3.48 -17.98
N TRP A 112 1.36 4.09 -16.94
CA TRP A 112 1.18 5.52 -16.64
C TRP A 112 1.78 6.41 -17.71
N ALA A 113 2.98 6.11 -18.20
CA ALA A 113 3.58 6.85 -19.30
C ALA A 113 2.69 6.80 -20.55
N GLN A 114 2.22 5.61 -20.93
CA GLN A 114 1.32 5.47 -22.09
C GLN A 114 0.00 6.22 -21.87
N ARG A 115 -0.58 6.14 -20.67
CA ARG A 115 -1.77 6.92 -20.30
C ARG A 115 -1.51 8.40 -20.50
N ASP A 116 -0.37 8.91 -20.06
CA ASP A 116 -0.02 10.32 -20.12
C ASP A 116 0.50 10.73 -21.52
N GLY A 117 0.46 9.82 -22.50
CA GLY A 117 0.89 10.09 -23.87
C GLY A 117 2.40 10.17 -24.05
N VAL A 118 3.15 9.55 -23.14
CA VAL A 118 4.61 9.47 -23.14
C VAL A 118 5.05 8.07 -23.55
N VAL A 119 6.00 8.01 -24.47
CA VAL A 119 6.74 6.80 -24.84
C VAL A 119 8.04 6.81 -24.05
N LEU A 120 8.27 5.77 -23.24
CA LEU A 120 9.52 5.56 -22.51
C LEU A 120 10.52 4.78 -23.37
N GLY A 121 11.76 5.27 -23.45
CA GLY A 121 12.87 4.54 -24.06
C GLY A 121 13.46 3.44 -23.17
N GLY A 122 13.25 3.52 -21.86
CA GLY A 122 13.70 2.53 -20.90
C GLY A 122 13.46 2.97 -19.46
N ARG A 123 13.34 1.99 -18.56
CA ARG A 123 13.41 2.19 -17.11
C ARG A 123 14.57 1.36 -16.56
N THR A 124 15.34 1.95 -15.66
CA THR A 124 16.44 1.26 -14.97
C THR A 124 16.34 1.50 -13.47
N VAL A 125 16.54 0.45 -12.71
CA VAL A 125 16.58 0.50 -11.24
C VAL A 125 17.99 0.21 -10.80
N THR A 126 18.54 1.04 -9.92
CA THR A 126 19.92 0.91 -9.44
C THR A 126 19.91 0.68 -7.94
N TYR A 127 20.68 -0.32 -7.51
CA TYR A 127 20.95 -0.61 -6.11
C TYR A 127 22.43 -0.30 -5.82
N ASP A 128 22.66 0.67 -4.94
CA ASP A 128 24.00 1.00 -4.47
C ASP A 128 24.54 -0.06 -3.49
N ALA A 129 25.77 0.13 -3.02
CA ALA A 129 26.46 -0.81 -2.13
C ALA A 129 25.74 -1.04 -0.78
N ASN A 130 24.83 -0.15 -0.38
CA ASN A 130 24.05 -0.26 0.84
C ASN A 130 22.64 -0.78 0.58
N GLY A 131 22.31 -1.11 -0.67
CA GLY A 131 20.98 -1.56 -1.04
C GLY A 131 19.98 -0.43 -1.25
N ASN A 132 20.43 0.83 -1.27
CA ASN A 132 19.52 1.93 -1.56
C ASN A 132 19.07 1.87 -3.00
N ARG A 133 17.76 1.94 -3.19
CA ARG A 133 17.11 1.81 -4.47
C ARG A 133 16.90 3.18 -5.13
N GLN A 134 17.37 3.34 -6.35
CA GLN A 134 17.06 4.46 -7.23
C GLN A 134 16.38 3.98 -8.51
N SER A 135 15.44 4.75 -9.03
CA SER A 135 14.75 4.42 -10.28
C SER A 135 14.87 5.59 -11.24
N SER A 136 15.27 5.30 -12.47
CA SER A 136 15.39 6.29 -13.54
C SER A 136 14.63 5.84 -14.77
N CYS A 137 14.06 6.79 -15.51
CA CYS A 137 13.40 6.55 -16.79
C CYS A 137 14.12 7.40 -17.85
N GLY A 138 14.53 6.77 -18.95
CA GLY A 138 15.28 7.40 -20.02
C GLY A 138 14.50 7.48 -21.33
N GLY A 139 14.92 8.39 -22.21
CA GLY A 139 14.41 8.48 -23.57
C GLY A 139 12.91 8.79 -23.68
N MET A 140 12.39 9.62 -22.77
CA MET A 140 10.99 10.05 -22.81
C MET A 140 10.72 10.86 -24.08
N ARG A 141 9.67 10.47 -24.81
CA ARG A 141 9.17 11.19 -25.98
C ARG A 141 7.68 11.35 -25.87
N THR A 142 7.14 12.47 -26.34
CA THR A 142 5.70 12.58 -26.54
C THR A 142 5.28 11.65 -27.67
N ALA A 143 4.22 10.87 -27.46
CA ALA A 143 3.71 9.91 -28.45
C ALA A 143 3.24 10.56 -29.77
N ASN A 144 3.08 11.90 -29.79
CA ASN A 144 2.50 12.68 -30.89
C ASN A 144 3.49 13.55 -31.68
N THR A 145 4.80 13.30 -31.63
CA THR A 145 5.74 14.04 -32.50
C THR A 145 5.78 13.41 -33.90
N GLY A 146 4.74 13.66 -34.69
CA GLY A 146 4.68 13.32 -36.12
C GLY A 146 3.47 12.49 -36.49
N ASN A 147 2.56 13.12 -37.25
CA ASN A 147 1.31 12.57 -37.79
C ASN A 147 0.13 12.60 -36.81
N GLY A 148 -0.91 13.38 -37.14
CA GLY A 148 -2.09 13.74 -36.33
C GLY A 148 -2.99 12.57 -35.95
N ASN A 149 -2.46 11.62 -35.20
CA ASN A 149 -3.11 10.38 -34.83
C ASN A 149 -3.63 10.54 -33.39
N ASN A 150 -4.89 10.94 -33.26
CA ASN A 150 -5.61 11.29 -32.02
C ASN A 150 -5.83 10.10 -31.04
N ASN A 151 -4.96 9.09 -31.04
CA ASN A 151 -5.12 7.90 -30.21
C ASN A 151 -4.73 8.17 -28.75
N THR A 152 -3.71 8.99 -28.52
CA THR A 152 -3.28 9.43 -27.19
C THR A 152 -4.39 10.17 -26.44
N ASP A 153 -5.06 11.12 -27.09
CA ASP A 153 -6.18 11.87 -26.49
C ASP A 153 -7.37 10.97 -26.15
N LYS A 154 -7.64 9.97 -27.01
CA LYS A 154 -8.68 8.96 -26.76
C LYS A 154 -8.34 8.07 -25.56
N ILE A 155 -7.08 7.66 -25.43
CA ILE A 155 -6.59 6.85 -24.30
C ILE A 155 -6.68 7.68 -23.02
N GLN A 156 -6.16 8.92 -23.02
CA GLN A 156 -6.24 9.84 -21.90
C GLN A 156 -7.69 10.10 -21.46
N LYS A 157 -8.58 10.33 -22.42
CA LYS A 157 -10.01 10.58 -22.14
C LYS A 157 -10.68 9.36 -21.50
N LYS A 158 -10.44 8.15 -22.03
CA LYS A 158 -10.98 6.91 -21.46
C LYS A 158 -10.52 6.70 -20.00
N TYR A 159 -9.23 6.91 -19.73
CA TYR A 159 -8.72 6.77 -18.37
C TYR A 159 -9.28 7.83 -17.41
N LYS A 160 -9.42 9.08 -17.85
CA LYS A 160 -10.08 10.14 -17.06
C LYS A 160 -11.54 9.79 -16.73
N GLU A 161 -12.29 9.28 -17.71
CA GLU A 161 -13.68 8.85 -17.51
C GLU A 161 -13.78 7.64 -16.54
N GLU A 162 -12.86 6.68 -16.62
CA GLU A 162 -12.81 5.53 -15.71
C GLU A 162 -12.43 5.93 -14.28
N GLU A 163 -11.42 6.80 -14.12
CA GLU A 163 -11.02 7.34 -12.82
C GLU A 163 -12.16 8.11 -12.15
N GLU A 164 -12.91 8.91 -12.92
CA GLU A 164 -14.08 9.63 -12.43
C GLU A 164 -15.19 8.65 -11.97
N ARG A 165 -15.41 7.54 -12.70
CA ARG A 165 -16.37 6.51 -12.29
C ARG A 165 -15.96 5.81 -11.00
N LEU A 166 -14.69 5.45 -10.85
CA LEU A 166 -14.16 4.84 -9.64
C LEU A 166 -14.27 5.79 -8.44
N LEU A 167 -13.96 7.08 -8.64
CA LEU A 167 -14.09 8.09 -7.60
C LEU A 167 -15.55 8.29 -7.16
N LYS A 168 -16.49 8.35 -8.13
CA LYS A 168 -17.93 8.39 -7.84
C LYS A 168 -18.40 7.15 -7.08
N ALA A 169 -17.92 5.97 -7.46
CA ALA A 169 -18.25 4.73 -6.77
C ALA A 169 -17.71 4.70 -5.34
N ARG A 170 -16.48 5.17 -5.10
CA ARG A 170 -15.89 5.25 -3.75
C ARG A 170 -16.65 6.24 -2.86
N LYS A 171 -16.92 7.45 -3.36
CA LYS A 171 -17.74 8.44 -2.64
C LYS A 171 -19.12 7.89 -2.27
N LYS A 172 -19.76 7.16 -3.19
CA LYS A 172 -21.06 6.50 -2.94
C LYS A 172 -20.97 5.40 -1.88
N ARG A 173 -19.84 4.68 -1.78
CA ARG A 173 -19.62 3.69 -0.71
C ARG A 173 -19.41 4.37 0.63
N GLU A 174 -18.54 5.37 0.70
CA GLU A 174 -18.28 6.17 1.91
C GLU A 174 -19.57 6.84 2.43
N GLU A 175 -20.42 7.36 1.54
CA GLU A 175 -21.71 7.95 1.92
C GLU A 175 -22.69 6.90 2.47
N LYS A 176 -22.78 5.73 1.82
CA LYS A 176 -23.61 4.62 2.31
C LYS A 176 -23.15 4.12 3.67
N GLU A 177 -21.84 4.04 3.89
CA GLU A 177 -21.24 3.63 5.16
C GLU A 177 -21.58 4.63 6.27
N LYS A 178 -21.44 5.94 6.02
CA LYS A 178 -21.86 6.99 6.97
C LYS A 178 -23.35 6.95 7.30
N ILE A 179 -24.20 6.63 6.32
CA ILE A 179 -25.64 6.50 6.56
C ILE A 179 -25.93 5.25 7.40
N ALA A 180 -25.28 4.12 7.10
CA ALA A 180 -25.42 2.88 7.86
C ALA A 180 -24.94 3.04 9.32
N GLU A 181 -23.81 3.73 9.53
CA GLU A 181 -23.26 4.01 10.87
C GLU A 181 -24.23 4.88 11.69
N LYS A 182 -24.77 5.96 11.12
CA LYS A 182 -25.77 6.80 11.79
C LYS A 182 -27.06 6.05 12.12
N GLN A 183 -27.48 5.11 11.27
CA GLN A 183 -28.65 4.27 11.54
C GLN A 183 -28.38 3.24 12.64
N ALA A 184 -27.18 2.66 12.68
CA ALA A 184 -26.76 1.75 13.73
C ALA A 184 -26.64 2.46 15.08
N GLU A 185 -26.08 3.67 15.11
CA GLU A 185 -25.96 4.51 16.31
C GLU A 185 -27.34 4.88 16.86
N LYS A 186 -28.27 5.33 16.01
CA LYS A 186 -29.65 5.63 16.43
C LYS A 186 -30.37 4.41 17.00
N LYS A 187 -30.22 3.23 16.38
CA LYS A 187 -30.82 1.99 16.91
C LYS A 187 -30.22 1.61 18.26
N ALA A 188 -28.91 1.73 18.42
CA ALA A 188 -28.23 1.44 19.69
C ALA A 188 -28.62 2.44 20.79
N GLU A 189 -28.84 3.72 20.45
CA GLU A 189 -29.32 4.73 21.40
C GLU A 189 -30.78 4.47 21.80
N GLU A 190 -31.63 4.11 20.85
CA GLU A 190 -33.04 3.78 21.09
C GLU A 190 -33.18 2.52 21.97
N GLU A 191 -32.37 1.49 21.73
CA GLU A 191 -32.30 0.28 22.55
C GLU A 191 -31.86 0.60 23.99
N LYS A 192 -30.80 1.39 24.18
CA LYS A 192 -30.37 1.86 25.51
C LYS A 192 -31.43 2.72 26.20
N ALA A 193 -32.19 3.52 25.44
CA ALA A 193 -33.27 4.32 25.99
C ALA A 193 -34.51 3.49 26.35
N ALA A 194 -34.75 2.38 25.65
CA ALA A 194 -35.80 1.43 25.98
C ALA A 194 -35.44 0.63 27.25
N GLU A 195 -34.20 0.16 27.36
CA GLU A 195 -33.68 -0.53 28.55
C GLU A 195 -33.81 0.34 29.82
N ARG A 196 -33.34 1.59 29.78
CA ARG A 196 -33.49 2.54 30.90
C ARG A 196 -34.94 2.88 31.26
N ARG A 197 -35.89 2.73 30.33
CA ARG A 197 -37.33 2.88 30.62
C ARG A 197 -37.91 1.63 31.25
N ALA A 198 -37.46 0.44 30.85
CA ALA A 198 -37.83 -0.82 31.48
C ALA A 198 -37.32 -0.89 32.92
N GLU A 199 -36.04 -0.57 33.16
CA GLU A 199 -35.46 -0.53 34.51
C GLU A 199 -36.18 0.47 35.43
N ARG A 200 -36.56 1.64 34.93
CA ARG A 200 -37.34 2.63 35.70
C ARG A 200 -38.74 2.13 36.04
N LYS A 201 -39.40 1.40 35.14
CA LYS A 201 -40.70 0.79 35.41
C LYS A 201 -40.58 -0.29 36.49
N GLU A 202 -39.59 -1.18 36.39
CA GLU A 202 -39.35 -2.22 37.41
C GLU A 202 -38.99 -1.62 38.78
N HIS A 203 -38.17 -0.57 38.81
CA HIS A 203 -37.84 0.12 40.07
C HIS A 203 -39.07 0.77 40.71
N MET A 204 -39.95 1.37 39.89
CA MET A 204 -41.20 1.98 40.37
C MET A 204 -42.22 0.93 40.83
N GLU A 205 -42.27 -0.22 40.18
CA GLU A 205 -43.12 -1.35 40.59
C GLU A 205 -42.67 -1.94 41.91
N LYS A 206 -41.35 -2.15 42.12
CA LYS A 206 -40.78 -2.55 43.43
C LYS A 206 -41.08 -1.53 44.54
N LEU A 207 -41.05 -0.24 44.22
CA LEU A 207 -41.45 0.83 45.15
C LEU A 207 -42.95 0.76 45.49
N MET A 208 -43.82 0.46 44.52
CA MET A 208 -45.25 0.29 44.78
C MET A 208 -45.55 -0.97 45.60
N GLU A 209 -44.93 -2.12 45.30
CA GLU A 209 -45.06 -3.33 46.11
C GLU A 209 -44.59 -3.12 47.57
N GLY A 210 -43.58 -2.27 47.79
CA GLY A 210 -43.13 -1.91 49.14
C GLY A 210 -44.02 -0.92 49.90
N THR A 211 -44.82 -0.10 49.19
CA THR A 211 -45.55 1.04 49.80
C THR A 211 -47.00 0.70 50.18
N TYR A 212 -47.60 -0.35 49.64
CA TYR A 212 -48.97 -0.79 50.01
C TYR A 212 -48.98 -1.82 51.17
N LYS A 213 -48.32 -1.49 52.27
CA LYS A 213 -48.58 -2.13 53.58
C LYS A 213 -48.71 -1.10 54.70
N VAL A 214 -49.40 0.01 54.43
CA VAL A 214 -49.87 0.91 55.49
C VAL A 214 -51.22 0.38 55.98
N SER A 215 -51.17 -0.47 57.01
CA SER A 215 -52.33 -0.84 57.82
C SER A 215 -52.82 0.41 58.56
N ALA A 216 -53.92 0.99 58.11
CA ALA A 216 -54.62 2.04 58.83
C ALA A 216 -55.30 1.45 60.08
N ILE A 217 -54.59 1.46 61.21
CA ILE A 217 -55.19 1.35 62.55
C ILE A 217 -54.66 2.53 63.36
N GLY A 218 -55.56 3.44 63.75
CA GLY A 218 -55.25 4.49 64.71
C GLY A 218 -55.48 5.90 64.17
N THR A 219 -56.58 6.47 64.59
CA THR A 219 -56.96 7.89 64.54
C THR A 219 -55.83 8.85 64.92
N ASP A 220 -55.24 9.56 63.96
CA ASP A 220 -54.86 10.99 64.08
C ASP A 220 -54.48 11.56 62.70
N MET A 221 -55.24 12.53 62.20
CA MET A 221 -55.10 13.09 60.85
C MET A 221 -54.33 14.42 60.89
N LYS A 222 -53.07 14.40 61.39
CA LYS A 222 -52.32 15.64 61.62
C LYS A 222 -50.83 15.67 61.23
N SER A 223 -50.36 14.80 60.34
CA SER A 223 -48.94 14.83 59.90
C SER A 223 -48.68 14.62 58.39
N VAL A 224 -49.70 14.55 57.55
CA VAL A 224 -49.53 14.19 56.13
C VAL A 224 -48.98 15.33 55.25
N THR A 225 -48.93 16.58 55.72
CA THR A 225 -48.58 17.71 54.84
C THR A 225 -47.09 18.00 54.68
N GLN A 226 -46.18 17.28 55.35
CA GLN A 226 -44.76 17.68 55.37
C GLN A 226 -43.81 16.86 54.47
N ASN A 227 -44.21 15.69 53.96
CA ASN A 227 -43.30 14.83 53.18
C ASN A 227 -43.51 14.85 51.65
N ILE A 228 -44.44 15.63 51.12
CA ILE A 228 -44.62 15.77 49.66
C ILE A 228 -43.76 16.91 49.08
N VAL A 229 -43.29 17.86 49.91
CA VAL A 229 -42.59 19.06 49.43
C VAL A 229 -41.09 18.85 49.22
N GLU A 230 -40.45 17.85 49.86
CA GLU A 230 -39.01 17.59 49.65
C GLU A 230 -38.68 16.75 48.40
N VAL A 231 -39.61 15.93 47.88
CA VAL A 231 -39.37 15.12 46.67
C VAL A 231 -39.53 15.91 45.36
N VAL A 232 -40.13 17.11 45.41
CA VAL A 232 -40.32 17.99 44.23
C VAL A 232 -39.20 19.03 44.08
N SER A 233 -38.29 19.17 45.05
CA SER A 233 -37.44 20.38 45.17
C SER A 233 -35.93 20.19 44.92
N GLY A 234 -35.50 19.17 44.18
CA GLY A 234 -34.12 19.11 43.66
C GLY A 234 -34.02 18.12 42.50
N THR A 235 -33.59 18.47 41.28
CA THR A 235 -32.76 19.57 40.82
C THR A 235 -32.92 19.78 39.31
N SER A 236 -32.71 21.03 38.89
CA SER A 236 -32.30 21.49 37.55
C SER A 236 -33.28 21.39 36.37
N SER A 237 -33.93 22.51 36.06
CA SER A 237 -34.13 22.91 34.66
C SER A 237 -33.25 24.12 34.36
N SER A 238 -32.36 23.89 33.42
CA SER A 238 -31.44 24.81 32.78
C SER A 238 -32.13 26.07 32.24
N THR A 239 -31.43 27.20 32.40
CA THR A 239 -31.43 28.40 31.56
C THR A 239 -32.01 28.25 30.14
N GLY A 240 -32.89 29.19 29.76
CA GLY A 240 -32.93 29.79 28.42
C GLY A 240 -34.18 29.53 27.57
N GLY A 241 -35.09 30.51 27.50
CA GLY A 241 -36.18 30.52 26.52
C GLY A 241 -37.24 31.58 26.78
N SER A 242 -36.91 32.85 26.52
CA SER A 242 -37.90 33.93 26.42
C SER A 242 -38.80 33.69 25.22
N PHE A 243 -40.11 33.63 25.44
CA PHE A 243 -41.12 33.94 24.42
C PHE A 243 -42.13 34.90 25.05
N ASP A 244 -41.99 36.18 24.68
CA ASP A 244 -43.02 37.20 24.85
C ASP A 244 -44.23 36.84 23.96
N ILE A 245 -45.40 36.67 24.58
CA ILE A 245 -46.69 36.75 23.90
C ILE A 245 -47.43 37.93 24.52
N LYS A 246 -47.46 39.06 23.81
CA LYS A 246 -48.45 40.11 24.04
C LYS A 246 -49.59 39.93 23.03
N ALA A 247 -50.79 39.84 23.56
CA ALA A 247 -52.04 40.12 22.88
C ALA A 247 -52.17 41.61 22.55
#